data_AF-L8LTH5-F1
#
_entry.id   AF-L8LTH5-F1
#
_cell.length_a   1.000
_cell.length_b   1.000
_cell.length_c   1.000
_cell.angle_alpha   90.00
_cell.angle_beta   90.00
_cell.angle_gamma   90.00
#
_symmetry.space_group_name_H-M   'P 1'
#
loop_
_entity.id
_entity.type
_entity.pdbx_description
1 polymer ?
#
loop_
_entity_poly.entity_id
_entity_poly.type
_entity_poly.pdbx_seq_one_letter_code
_entity_poly.pdbx_strand_id
1 'polypeptide(L)'
;MLPQLYRAHLEAYLKPAQLITLEILVWLLQLHKEVKIERLATHFPVLIKFESRRRHIQRLLKLPKLSVSLIWLPIIEKIIELKYSRGKEIYLVIDRTQWGD
;
A
#
# COMPACT_ATOMS: atom_id res chain seq x y z
N MET A 1 4.64 -11.22 1.04
CA MET A 1 3.76 -10.97 -0.12
C MET A 1 2.47 -10.31 0.36
N LEU A 2 1.82 -9.50 -0.48
CA LEU A 2 0.52 -8.91 -0.13
C LEU A 2 -0.54 -10.02 0.01
N PRO A 3 -1.36 -10.03 1.08
CA PRO A 3 -2.46 -10.99 1.18
C PRO A 3 -3.46 -10.82 0.04
N GLN A 4 -4.12 -11.92 -0.35
CA GLN A 4 -5.01 -11.98 -1.52
C GLN A 4 -6.12 -10.92 -1.50
N LEU A 5 -6.65 -10.60 -0.31
CA LEU A 5 -7.67 -9.57 -0.14
C LEU A 5 -7.20 -8.19 -0.63
N TYR A 6 -5.98 -7.79 -0.26
CA TYR A 6 -5.40 -6.53 -0.69
C TYR A 6 -5.09 -6.55 -2.18
N ARG A 7 -4.53 -7.66 -2.67
CA ARG A 7 -4.14 -7.81 -4.06
C ARG A 7 -5.35 -7.72 -5.00
N ALA A 8 -6.40 -8.48 -4.72
CA ALA A 8 -7.63 -8.48 -5.52
C ALA A 8 -8.27 -7.08 -5.58
N HIS A 9 -8.21 -6.32 -4.48
CA HIS A 9 -8.71 -4.96 -4.47
C HIS A 9 -7.83 -4.01 -5.30
N LEU A 10 -6.51 -4.06 -5.11
CA LEU A 10 -5.55 -3.18 -5.78
C LEU A 10 -5.45 -3.44 -7.30
N GLU A 11 -5.67 -4.67 -7.75
CA GLU A 11 -5.72 -5.05 -9.17
C GLU A 11 -6.81 -4.30 -9.96
N ALA A 12 -7.89 -3.87 -9.30
CA ALA A 12 -8.94 -3.07 -9.93
C ALA A 12 -8.51 -1.63 -10.25
N TYR A 13 -7.51 -1.10 -9.53
CA TYR A 13 -7.10 0.30 -9.65
C TYR A 13 -5.73 0.47 -10.32
N LEU A 14 -4.80 -0.45 -10.07
CA LEU A 14 -3.42 -0.36 -10.51
C LEU A 14 -3.16 -1.19 -11.77
N LYS A 15 -2.30 -0.68 -12.65
CA LYS A 15 -1.76 -1.49 -13.75
C LYS A 15 -0.89 -2.63 -13.18
N PRO A 16 -0.74 -3.77 -13.88
CA PRO A 16 0.07 -4.89 -13.39
C PRO A 16 1.50 -4.47 -12.95
N ALA A 17 2.17 -3.62 -13.72
CA ALA A 17 3.49 -3.11 -13.36
C ALA A 17 3.50 -2.22 -12.09
N GLN A 18 2.43 -1.45 -11.87
CA GLN A 18 2.28 -0.62 -10.66
C GLN A 18 2.03 -1.49 -9.43
N LEU A 19 1.23 -2.54 -9.57
CA LEU A 19 0.98 -3.51 -8.51
C LEU A 19 2.25 -4.25 -8.11
N ILE A 20 3.03 -4.76 -9.06
CA ILE A 20 4.32 -5.41 -8.78
C ILE A 20 5.28 -4.44 -8.08
N THR A 21 5.34 -3.19 -8.56
CA THR A 21 6.16 -2.16 -7.92
C THR A 21 5.72 -1.95 -6.46
N LEU A 22 4.41 -1.88 -6.19
CA LEU A 22 3.88 -1.74 -4.85
C LEU A 22 4.18 -2.96 -3.97
N GLU A 23 4.02 -4.18 -4.48
CA GLU A 23 4.37 -5.42 -3.77
C GLU A 23 5.85 -5.44 -3.35
N ILE A 24 6.74 -5.05 -4.27
CA ILE A 24 8.18 -4.92 -3.99
C ILE A 24 8.42 -3.87 -2.90
N LEU A 25 7.77 -2.71 -2.96
CA LEU A 25 7.93 -1.67 -1.96
C LEU A 25 7.46 -2.11 -0.57
N VAL A 26 6.31 -2.77 -0.47
CA VAL A 26 5.80 -3.32 0.79
C VAL A 26 6.78 -4.35 1.35
N TRP A 27 7.31 -5.22 0.50
CA TRP A 27 8.33 -6.18 0.91
C TRP A 27 9.63 -5.51 1.40
N LEU A 28 10.13 -4.49 0.69
CA LEU A 28 11.31 -3.72 1.11
C LEU A 28 11.09 -3.01 2.44
N LEU A 29 9.90 -2.45 2.67
CA LEU A 29 9.53 -1.84 3.94
C LEU A 29 9.53 -2.85 5.09
N GLN A 30 9.01 -4.05 4.85
CA GLN A 30 9.01 -5.13 5.85
C GLN A 30 10.43 -5.61 6.17
N LEU A 31 11.29 -5.69 5.14
CA LEU A 31 12.66 -6.18 5.28
C LEU A 31 13.57 -5.16 5.97
N HIS A 32 13.54 -3.90 5.54
CA HIS A 32 14.47 -2.87 5.99
C HIS A 32 13.94 -2.00 7.12
N LYS A 33 12.62 -1.99 7.36
CA LYS A 33 11.95 -1.17 8.39
C LYS A 33 12.26 0.33 8.30
N GLU A 34 12.65 0.82 7.12
CA GLU A 34 12.97 2.22 6.88
C GLU A 34 12.09 2.77 5.75
N VAL A 35 11.40 3.89 6.01
CA VAL A 35 10.42 4.48 5.09
C VAL A 35 11.03 5.49 4.12
N LYS A 36 12.32 5.82 4.26
CA LYS A 36 13.00 6.81 3.41
C LYS A 36 13.07 6.31 1.97
N ILE A 37 12.63 7.15 1.02
CA ILE A 37 12.59 6.80 -0.41
C ILE A 37 14.00 6.47 -0.93
N GLU A 38 15.02 7.17 -0.46
CA GLU A 38 16.42 6.95 -0.83
C GLU A 38 16.89 5.54 -0.47
N ARG A 39 16.46 5.04 0.69
CA ARG A 39 16.77 3.68 1.15
C ARG A 39 16.03 2.64 0.34
N LEU A 40 14.74 2.85 0.12
CA LEU A 40 13.94 1.99 -0.76
C LEU A 40 14.53 1.94 -2.17
N ALA A 41 14.94 3.08 -2.74
CA ALA A 41 15.57 3.17 -4.05
C ALA A 41 16.95 2.51 -4.14
N THR A 42 17.67 2.42 -3.02
CA THR A 42 18.96 1.71 -2.94
C THR A 42 18.76 0.21 -3.08
N HIS A 43 17.72 -0.33 -2.43
CA HIS A 43 17.41 -1.77 -2.42
C HIS A 43 16.42 -2.20 -3.52
N PHE A 44 15.92 -1.26 -4.33
CA PHE A 44 14.94 -1.56 -5.36
C PHE A 44 15.58 -2.43 -6.48
N PRO A 45 14.99 -3.61 -6.80
CA PRO A 45 15.62 -4.66 -7.60
C PRO A 45 15.54 -4.38 -9.11
N VAL A 46 16.01 -3.21 -9.54
CA VAL A 46 16.11 -2.83 -10.96
C VAL A 46 17.50 -2.28 -11.25
N LEU A 47 18.16 -2.80 -12.28
CA LEU A 47 19.51 -2.40 -12.69
C LEU A 47 19.47 -1.13 -13.54
N ILE A 48 19.10 -0.01 -12.93
CA ILE A 48 19.07 1.31 -13.56
C ILE A 48 19.74 2.34 -12.65
N LYS A 49 19.96 3.57 -13.15
CA LYS A 49 20.44 4.69 -12.35
C LYS A 49 19.59 4.86 -11.09
N PHE A 50 20.25 5.09 -9.95
CA PHE A 50 19.61 5.34 -8.66
C PHE A 50 18.52 6.43 -8.75
N GLU A 51 18.82 7.55 -9.40
CA GLU A 51 17.86 8.65 -9.58
C GLU A 51 16.61 8.27 -10.39
N SER A 52 16.74 7.30 -11.29
CA SER A 52 15.58 6.76 -12.02
C SER A 52 14.71 5.88 -11.10
N ARG A 53 15.32 5.07 -10.24
CA ARG A 53 14.58 4.27 -9.23
C ARG A 53 13.86 5.17 -8.24
N ARG A 54 14.55 6.17 -7.71
CA ARG A 54 13.98 7.17 -6.79
C ARG A 54 12.77 7.87 -7.42
N ARG A 55 12.92 8.39 -8.64
CA ARG A 55 11.80 9.03 -9.37
C ARG A 55 10.66 8.05 -9.66
N HIS A 56 10.95 6.80 -9.98
CA HIS A 56 9.92 5.77 -10.20
C HIS A 56 9.07 5.55 -8.94
N ILE A 57 9.72 5.36 -7.78
CA ILE A 57 9.04 5.19 -6.50
C ILE A 57 8.20 6.44 -6.16
N GLN A 58 8.78 7.63 -6.29
CA GLN A 58 8.06 8.89 -6.05
C GLN A 58 6.83 9.03 -6.95
N ARG A 59 6.92 8.70 -8.24
CA ARG A 59 5.78 8.75 -9.16
C ARG A 59 4.69 7.76 -8.77
N LEU A 60 5.06 6.54 -8.36
CA LEU A 60 4.10 5.56 -7.88
C LEU A 60 3.34 6.10 -6.66
N LEU A 61 4.06 6.58 -5.63
CA LEU A 61 3.47 7.07 -4.39
C LEU A 61 2.59 8.31 -4.57
N LYS A 62 2.83 9.10 -5.63
CA LYS A 62 2.01 10.27 -6.01
C LYS A 62 0.81 9.93 -6.88
N LEU A 63 0.56 8.66 -7.20
CA LEU A 63 -0.60 8.29 -8.02
C LEU A 63 -1.89 8.65 -7.27
N PRO A 64 -2.83 9.38 -7.89
CA PRO A 64 -4.13 9.67 -7.28
C PRO A 64 -4.91 8.41 -6.88
N LYS A 65 -4.64 7.30 -7.58
CA LYS A 65 -5.22 5.98 -7.31
C LYS A 65 -4.75 5.36 -6.01
N LEU A 66 -3.64 5.84 -5.43
CA LEU A 66 -3.16 5.45 -4.11
C LEU A 66 -3.76 6.31 -2.99
N SER A 67 -4.87 7.02 -3.26
CA SER A 67 -5.60 7.75 -2.23
C SER A 67 -6.01 6.81 -1.08
N VAL A 68 -5.76 7.27 0.15
CA VAL A 68 -6.10 6.54 1.37
C VAL A 68 -7.58 6.16 1.37
N SER A 69 -8.47 7.11 1.04
CA SER A 69 -9.91 6.87 1.03
C SER A 69 -10.34 5.86 -0.04
N LEU A 70 -9.67 5.86 -1.21
CA LEU A 70 -10.02 4.96 -2.32
C LEU A 70 -9.56 3.53 -2.06
N ILE A 71 -8.47 3.33 -1.31
CA ILE A 71 -7.92 2.00 -1.04
C ILE A 71 -8.45 1.44 0.27
N TRP A 72 -8.39 2.20 1.36
CA TRP A 72 -8.62 1.65 2.69
C TRP A 72 -10.09 1.42 3.01
N LEU A 73 -11.00 2.31 2.59
CA LEU A 73 -12.42 2.15 2.90
C LEU A 73 -12.99 0.85 2.33
N PRO A 74 -12.81 0.51 1.03
CA PRO A 74 -13.37 -0.73 0.50
C PRO A 74 -12.70 -1.99 1.08
N ILE A 75 -11.41 -1.91 1.42
CA ILE A 75 -10.70 -3.01 2.08
C ILE A 75 -11.30 -3.26 3.48
N ILE A 76 -11.55 -2.20 4.25
CA ILE A 76 -12.16 -2.30 5.58
C ILE A 76 -13.56 -2.88 5.49
N GLU A 77 -14.39 -2.38 4.56
CA GLU A 77 -15.72 -2.94 4.28
C GLU A 77 -15.63 -4.44 3.99
N LYS A 78 -14.68 -4.85 3.13
CA LYS A 78 -14.52 -6.28 2.81
C LYS A 78 -14.05 -7.11 4.01
N ILE A 79 -13.18 -6.59 4.85
CA ILE A 79 -12.76 -7.25 6.08
C ILE A 79 -13.95 -7.43 7.03
N ILE A 80 -14.82 -6.42 7.14
CA ILE A 80 -16.03 -6.49 7.97
C ILE A 80 -16.97 -7.57 7.44
N GLU A 81 -17.26 -7.58 6.13
CA GLU A 81 -18.11 -8.60 5.51
C GLU A 81 -17.60 -10.03 5.71
N LEU A 82 -16.28 -10.22 5.66
CA LEU A 82 -15.67 -11.55 5.83
C LEU A 82 -15.64 -12.01 7.28
N LYS A 83 -15.58 -11.08 8.24
CA LYS A 83 -15.47 -11.41 9.67
C LYS A 83 -16.82 -11.49 10.37
N TYR A 84 -17.83 -10.74 9.92
CA TYR A 84 -19.08 -10.59 10.63
C TYR A 84 -20.29 -10.92 9.74
N SER A 85 -21.24 -11.65 10.31
CA SER A 85 -22.54 -11.88 9.67
C SER A 85 -23.36 -10.60 9.65
N ARG A 86 -24.19 -10.42 8.61
CA ARG A 86 -25.14 -9.32 8.54
C ARG A 86 -26.05 -9.28 9.77
N GLY A 87 -26.37 -8.07 10.22
CA GLY A 87 -27.26 -7.84 11.37
C GLY A 87 -26.59 -7.94 12.74
N LYS A 88 -25.28 -8.19 12.81
CA LYS A 88 -24.52 -8.11 14.07
C LYS A 88 -24.01 -6.69 14.31
N GLU A 89 -24.10 -6.24 15.56
CA GLU A 89 -23.44 -5.02 16.01
C GLU A 89 -21.91 -5.21 15.99
N ILE A 90 -21.20 -4.16 15.58
CA ILE A 90 -19.74 -4.16 15.48
C ILE A 90 -19.22 -2.96 16.27
N TYR A 91 -18.25 -3.21 17.15
CA TYR A 91 -17.55 -2.17 17.87
C TYR A 91 -16.30 -1.78 17.08
N LEU A 92 -16.35 -0.61 16.42
CA LEU A 92 -15.20 -0.04 15.72
C LEU A 92 -14.49 0.95 16.65
N VAL A 93 -13.27 0.60 17.05
CA VAL A 93 -12.42 1.52 17.81
C VAL A 93 -11.69 2.43 16.84
N ILE A 94 -11.89 3.74 16.99
CA ILE A 94 -11.19 4.76 16.20
C ILE A 94 -10.33 5.54 17.17
N ASP A 95 -9.01 5.50 16.96
CA ASP A 95 -8.05 6.30 17.70
C ASP A 95 -7.42 7.36 16.80
N ARG A 96 -7.07 8.50 17.38
CA ARG A 96 -6.45 9.62 16.66
C ARG A 96 -4.96 9.64 16.96
N THR A 97 -4.16 9.29 15.95
CA THR A 97 -2.73 9.57 15.97
C THR A 97 -2.46 10.91 15.26
N GLN A 98 -1.85 11.85 15.96
CA GLN A 98 -1.31 13.06 15.34
C GLN A 98 0.05 12.73 14.75
N TRP A 99 0.18 12.91 13.44
CA TRP A 99 1.48 12.89 12.78
C TRP A 99 2.00 14.32 12.90
N GLY A 100 3.16 14.51 13.54
CA GLY A 100 3.78 15.82 13.65
C GLY A 100 4.14 16.38 12.28
N ASP A 101 4.06 17.70 12.15
CA ASP A 101 4.55 18.43 10.96
C ASP A 101 6.09 18.36 10.84
#